data_AF-A0A6A6DME5-F1
#
_entry.id   AF-A0A6A6DME5-F1
#
_cell.length_a   1.000
_cell.length_b   1.000
_cell.length_c   1.000
_cell.angle_alpha   90.00
_cell.angle_beta   90.00
_cell.angle_gamma   90.00
#
_symmetry.space_group_name_H-M   'P 1'
#
loop_
_entity.id
_entity.type
_entity.pdbx_description
1 polymer ?
#
loop_
_entity_poly.entity_id
_entity_poly.type
_entity_poly.pdbx_seq_one_letter_code
_entity_poly.pdbx_strand_id
1 'polypeptide(L)'
;MVSESWFWKKKTTLSRVLGLTCERTNASKTLNKTTNQPGFRYMPIVLNEFEKVGIFEPFSKIGFQSTMKGNKVLVRMNCSLIPKGSALKYRFAGMHLGQHQLAALFLEHAQKLPNFGIKWNHRFTSLQQDSDKATVHVDNTEGEKAFRAKYVIACDGASSAVRQSLSIPFDGTTWTNF
;
A
#
# COMPACT_ATOMS: atom_id res chain seq x y z
N MET A 1 -24.04 8.69 -19.84
CA MET A 1 -22.75 8.27 -20.40
C MET A 1 -21.65 8.99 -19.61
N VAL A 2 -21.20 8.40 -18.51
CA VAL A 2 -20.26 9.02 -17.56
C VAL A 2 -18.86 8.56 -17.96
N SER A 3 -18.01 9.49 -18.41
CA SER A 3 -16.68 9.18 -18.95
C SER A 3 -15.68 8.79 -17.86
N GLU A 4 -15.16 7.57 -17.93
CA GLU A 4 -14.08 7.00 -17.12
C GLU A 4 -12.70 7.62 -17.43
N SER A 5 -12.49 8.88 -17.07
CA SER A 5 -11.18 9.54 -17.30
C SER A 5 -10.57 10.21 -16.07
N TRP A 6 -11.09 9.94 -14.87
CA TRP A 6 -10.82 10.78 -13.70
C TRP A 6 -9.58 10.42 -12.87
N PHE A 7 -8.94 9.26 -13.09
CA PHE A 7 -8.05 8.76 -12.05
C PHE A 7 -6.57 9.20 -12.13
N TRP A 8 -5.98 9.45 -13.31
CA TRP A 8 -4.53 9.79 -13.38
C TRP A 8 -4.08 10.64 -14.59
N LYS A 9 -4.99 11.36 -15.27
CA LYS A 9 -4.65 12.10 -16.51
C LYS A 9 -4.33 13.59 -16.37
N LYS A 10 -4.28 14.16 -15.16
CA LYS A 10 -3.80 15.53 -14.97
C LYS A 10 -2.66 15.55 -13.96
N LYS A 11 -1.56 16.17 -14.39
CA LYS A 11 -0.39 16.56 -13.60
C LYS A 11 -0.81 17.47 -12.44
N THR A 12 -1.44 16.91 -11.42
CA THR A 12 -1.63 17.61 -10.15
C THR A 12 -0.39 17.33 -9.34
N THR A 13 0.53 18.29 -9.40
CA THR A 13 1.77 18.33 -8.65
C THR A 13 1.47 18.20 -7.15
N LEU A 14 1.49 16.96 -6.63
CA LEU A 14 1.77 16.74 -5.21
C LEU A 14 3.21 17.21 -5.01
N SER A 15 3.36 18.50 -4.70
CA SER A 15 4.67 19.18 -4.62
C SER A 15 5.61 18.53 -3.62
N ARG A 16 5.07 17.76 -2.65
CA ARG A 16 5.81 16.94 -1.71
C ARG A 16 4.91 15.83 -1.16
N VAL A 17 5.32 14.58 -1.28
CA VAL A 17 4.70 13.45 -0.58
C VAL A 17 5.58 13.14 0.63
N LEU A 18 5.08 13.47 1.82
CA LEU A 18 5.72 13.09 3.07
C LEU A 18 5.02 11.84 3.61
N GLY A 19 5.71 10.70 3.53
CA GLY A 19 5.28 9.49 4.21
C GLY A 19 5.63 9.57 5.69
N LEU A 20 4.61 9.64 6.55
CA LEU A 20 4.78 9.43 7.99
C LEU A 20 4.43 7.98 8.30
N THR A 21 5.34 7.26 8.94
CA THR A 21 5.05 5.89 9.39
C THR A 21 4.50 5.93 10.80
N CYS A 22 3.20 5.63 10.93
CA CYS A 22 2.53 5.49 12.20
C CYS A 22 2.32 4.00 12.49
N GLU A 23 3.17 3.38 13.31
CA GLU A 23 2.90 2.09 13.93
C GLU A 23 2.68 2.28 15.43
N ARG A 24 1.61 1.65 15.95
CA ARG A 24 1.15 1.82 17.34
C ARG A 24 2.05 1.12 18.36
N THR A 25 2.96 0.25 17.94
CA THR A 25 3.75 -0.58 18.89
C THR A 25 5.22 -0.78 18.57
N ASN A 26 5.76 -0.33 17.43
CA ASN A 26 7.20 -0.16 17.28
C ASN A 26 7.49 0.82 16.14
N ALA A 27 7.92 2.01 16.51
CA ALA A 27 8.63 2.92 15.62
C ALA A 27 9.93 2.24 15.15
N SER A 28 9.83 1.42 14.11
CA SER A 28 10.99 0.72 13.55
C SER A 28 11.76 1.66 12.61
N LYS A 29 13.08 1.72 12.80
CA LYS A 29 14.01 2.48 11.94
C LYS A 29 14.14 1.89 10.52
N THR A 30 13.56 0.72 10.27
CA THR A 30 13.65 -0.04 9.02
C THR A 30 12.37 -0.83 8.77
N LEU A 31 12.11 -1.20 7.51
CA LEU A 31 11.09 -2.20 7.19
C LEU A 31 11.37 -3.49 7.97
N ASN A 32 10.33 -4.12 8.52
CA ASN A 32 10.46 -5.36 9.28
C ASN A 32 11.03 -6.46 8.36
N LYS A 33 12.24 -6.94 8.67
CA LYS A 33 13.01 -7.90 7.84
C LYS A 33 12.77 -9.37 8.22
N THR A 34 12.00 -9.63 9.27
CA THR A 34 11.85 -10.97 9.83
C THR A 34 10.40 -11.42 9.76
N THR A 35 10.13 -12.35 8.85
CA THR A 35 9.40 -13.62 9.08
C THR A 35 9.16 -14.28 7.73
N ASN A 36 9.23 -15.62 7.73
CA ASN A 36 8.86 -16.49 6.63
C ASN A 36 7.33 -16.36 6.41
N GLN A 37 6.90 -15.21 5.91
CA GLN A 37 5.49 -14.89 5.67
C GLN A 37 5.01 -15.78 4.52
N PRO A 38 3.89 -16.52 4.67
CA PRO A 38 3.35 -17.31 3.58
C PRO A 38 3.17 -16.40 2.37
N GLY A 39 3.70 -16.83 1.21
CA GLY A 39 3.80 -16.01 0.01
C GLY A 39 2.48 -15.30 -0.27
N PHE A 40 2.51 -13.96 -0.25
CA PHE A 40 1.33 -13.17 -0.55
C PHE A 40 1.10 -13.20 -2.06
N ARG A 41 -0.11 -13.59 -2.47
CA ARG A 41 -0.47 -13.73 -3.88
C ARG A 41 -0.98 -12.39 -4.41
N TYR A 42 -0.27 -11.81 -5.37
CA TYR A 42 -0.70 -10.64 -6.13
C TYR A 42 -1.41 -11.07 -7.40
N MET A 43 -2.67 -10.65 -7.52
CA MET A 43 -3.54 -10.92 -8.66
C MET A 43 -3.10 -10.12 -9.89
N PRO A 44 -3.36 -10.61 -11.12
CA PRO A 44 -3.02 -9.91 -12.36
C PRO A 44 -3.49 -8.45 -12.43
N ILE A 45 -4.63 -8.11 -11.82
CA ILE A 45 -5.14 -6.75 -11.80
C ILE A 45 -4.21 -5.76 -11.07
N VAL A 46 -3.56 -6.21 -9.98
CA VAL A 46 -2.59 -5.39 -9.23
C VAL A 46 -1.31 -5.21 -10.04
N LEU A 47 -0.93 -6.22 -10.81
CA LEU A 47 0.26 -6.18 -11.66
C LEU A 47 0.14 -5.14 -12.78
N ASN A 48 -1.07 -4.90 -13.29
CA ASN A 48 -1.32 -3.79 -14.20
C ASN A 48 -1.00 -2.43 -13.55
N GLU A 49 -1.30 -2.24 -12.27
CA GLU A 49 -0.94 -1.02 -11.55
C GLU A 49 0.57 -0.94 -11.32
N PHE A 50 1.25 -2.07 -11.08
CA PHE A 50 2.70 -2.13 -10.96
C PHE A 50 3.42 -1.70 -12.24
N GLU A 51 2.84 -1.99 -13.41
CA GLU A 51 3.37 -1.51 -14.69
C GLU A 51 3.24 0.00 -14.82
N LYS A 52 2.08 0.57 -14.45
CA LYS A 52 1.84 2.03 -14.53
C LYS A 52 2.83 2.82 -13.69
N VAL A 53 3.23 2.28 -12.53
CA VAL A 53 4.21 2.92 -11.63
C VAL A 53 5.64 2.43 -11.86
N GLY A 54 5.89 1.60 -12.89
CA GLY A 54 7.24 1.20 -13.29
C GLY A 54 7.95 0.22 -12.34
N ILE A 55 7.23 -0.49 -11.47
CA ILE A 55 7.80 -1.47 -10.53
C ILE A 55 7.61 -2.92 -10.99
N PHE A 56 6.83 -3.17 -12.05
CA PHE A 56 6.52 -4.53 -12.49
C PHE A 56 7.77 -5.33 -12.87
N GLU A 57 8.69 -4.73 -13.63
CA GLU A 57 9.94 -5.39 -14.03
C GLU A 57 10.83 -5.83 -12.85
N PRO A 58 11.17 -4.96 -11.88
CA PRO A 58 11.93 -5.41 -10.73
C PRO A 58 11.14 -6.38 -9.83
N PHE A 59 9.81 -6.22 -9.73
CA PHE A 59 8.94 -7.16 -9.01
C PHE A 59 8.95 -8.55 -9.66
N SER A 60 8.89 -8.63 -10.99
CA SER A 60 8.78 -9.90 -11.72
C SER A 60 10.04 -10.77 -11.61
N LYS A 61 11.21 -10.13 -11.42
CA LYS A 61 12.50 -10.80 -11.23
C LYS A 61 12.64 -11.51 -9.88
N ILE A 62 12.02 -10.97 -8.84
CA ILE A 62 12.09 -11.52 -7.47
C ILE A 62 10.84 -12.29 -7.07
N GLY A 63 9.71 -12.03 -7.74
CA GLY A 63 8.44 -12.69 -7.49
C GLY A 63 8.39 -14.07 -8.12
N PHE A 64 7.82 -15.03 -7.38
CA PHE A 64 7.56 -16.36 -7.89
C PHE A 64 6.23 -16.40 -8.64
N GLN A 65 6.26 -16.65 -9.95
CA GLN A 65 5.03 -16.90 -10.71
C GLN A 65 4.41 -18.22 -10.26
N SER A 66 3.17 -18.19 -9.79
CA SER A 66 2.47 -19.40 -9.37
C SER A 66 2.24 -20.33 -10.56
N THR A 67 3.05 -21.37 -10.67
CA THR A 67 2.69 -22.55 -11.44
C THR A 67 2.12 -23.57 -10.48
N MET A 68 0.87 -23.99 -10.67
CA MET A 68 0.33 -25.13 -9.93
C MET A 68 1.05 -26.39 -10.38
N LYS A 69 2.20 -26.70 -9.76
CA LYS A 69 2.97 -27.92 -9.97
C LYS A 69 2.79 -28.81 -8.75
N GLY A 70 1.90 -29.79 -8.87
CA GLY A 70 1.74 -30.88 -7.93
C GLY A 70 1.36 -32.14 -8.69
N ASN A 71 1.71 -33.32 -8.17
CA ASN A 71 1.48 -34.60 -8.86
C ASN A 71 -0.02 -34.95 -8.96
N LYS A 72 -0.88 -34.29 -8.17
CA LYS A 72 -2.32 -34.52 -8.14
C LYS A 72 -3.05 -33.18 -8.24
N VAL A 73 -3.88 -33.05 -9.27
CA VAL A 73 -4.76 -31.90 -9.44
C VAL A 73 -5.98 -32.11 -8.53
N LEU A 74 -6.11 -31.30 -7.48
CA LEU A 74 -7.29 -31.35 -6.60
C LEU A 74 -8.46 -30.55 -7.16
N VAL A 75 -8.18 -29.39 -7.76
CA VAL A 75 -9.16 -28.51 -8.38
C VAL A 75 -8.52 -27.85 -9.60
N ARG A 76 -9.28 -27.72 -10.70
CA ARG A 76 -8.90 -26.93 -11.87
C ARG A 76 -9.87 -25.76 -12.01
N MET A 77 -9.37 -24.54 -11.85
CA MET A 77 -10.18 -23.35 -12.10
C MET A 77 -10.24 -23.09 -13.60
N ASN A 78 -11.44 -23.10 -14.18
CA ASN A 78 -11.62 -22.84 -15.61
C ASN A 78 -11.62 -21.32 -15.89
N CYS A 79 -10.44 -20.74 -16.04
CA CYS A 79 -10.28 -19.32 -16.36
C CYS A 79 -10.68 -18.96 -17.80
N SER A 80 -11.11 -19.91 -18.65
CA SER A 80 -11.57 -19.60 -20.01
C SER A 80 -12.93 -18.89 -20.05
N LEU A 81 -13.69 -18.93 -18.95
CA LEU A 81 -14.92 -18.17 -18.77
C LEU A 81 -14.66 -16.68 -18.46
N ILE A 82 -13.41 -16.31 -18.16
CA ILE A 82 -13.08 -14.91 -17.94
C ILE A 82 -13.13 -14.21 -19.30
N PRO A 83 -13.95 -13.15 -19.47
CA PRO A 83 -14.18 -12.53 -20.77
C PRO A 83 -12.88 -12.16 -21.48
N LYS A 84 -12.73 -12.56 -22.75
CA LYS A 84 -11.60 -12.12 -23.59
C LYS A 84 -11.67 -10.61 -23.75
N GLY A 85 -10.58 -9.91 -23.43
CA GLY A 85 -10.55 -8.44 -23.38
C GLY A 85 -10.84 -7.85 -21.99
N SER A 86 -11.19 -8.67 -20.99
CA SER A 86 -11.05 -8.27 -19.58
C SER A 86 -9.57 -7.96 -19.30
N ALA A 87 -9.30 -7.09 -18.32
CA ALA A 87 -7.98 -6.53 -18.01
C ALA A 87 -6.87 -7.55 -17.61
N LEU A 88 -7.05 -8.84 -17.87
CA LEU A 88 -6.06 -9.89 -17.66
C LEU A 88 -5.03 -9.90 -18.79
N LYS A 89 -4.04 -9.01 -18.66
CA LYS A 89 -2.83 -8.99 -19.51
C LYS A 89 -1.99 -10.27 -19.37
N TYR A 90 -2.00 -10.89 -18.19
CA TYR A 90 -1.12 -12.01 -17.84
C TYR A 90 -1.83 -13.37 -17.89
N ARG A 91 -1.11 -14.39 -18.39
CA ARG A 91 -1.61 -15.78 -18.51
C ARG A 91 -1.32 -16.66 -17.29
N PHE A 92 -1.16 -16.07 -16.11
CA PHE A 92 -0.89 -16.79 -14.86
C PHE A 92 -1.87 -16.39 -13.74
N ALA A 93 -2.06 -17.28 -12.77
CA ALA A 93 -3.04 -17.10 -11.69
C ALA A 93 -2.59 -16.10 -10.60
N GLY A 94 -1.34 -15.69 -10.59
CA GLY A 94 -0.79 -14.66 -9.70
C GLY A 94 0.71 -14.83 -9.49
N MET A 95 1.33 -13.78 -9.00
CA MET A 95 2.73 -13.79 -8.56
C MET A 95 2.79 -13.76 -7.03
N HIS A 96 3.76 -14.46 -6.46
CA HIS A 96 3.97 -14.53 -5.02
C HIS A 96 5.23 -13.78 -4.65
N LEU A 97 5.13 -12.90 -3.66
CA LEU A 97 6.28 -12.22 -3.07
C LEU A 97 5.97 -11.87 -1.62
N GLY A 98 6.95 -11.98 -0.72
CA GLY A 98 6.75 -11.57 0.67
C GLY A 98 6.40 -10.07 0.76
N GLN A 99 5.46 -9.71 1.63
CA GLN A 99 5.04 -8.30 1.79
C GLN A 99 6.23 -7.39 2.16
N HIS A 100 7.18 -7.87 2.97
CA HIS A 100 8.39 -7.14 3.33
C HIS A 100 9.28 -6.84 2.10
N GLN A 101 9.41 -7.78 1.16
CA GLN A 101 10.19 -7.60 -0.07
C GLN A 101 9.49 -6.62 -1.02
N LEU A 102 8.16 -6.74 -1.15
CA LEU A 102 7.39 -5.78 -1.95
C LEU A 102 7.47 -4.37 -1.37
N ALA A 103 7.32 -4.22 -0.05
CA ALA A 103 7.44 -2.93 0.63
C ALA A 103 8.85 -2.32 0.46
N ALA A 104 9.90 -3.14 0.51
CA ALA A 104 11.26 -2.70 0.25
C ALA A 104 11.44 -2.20 -1.19
N LEU A 105 10.87 -2.93 -2.17
CA LEU A 105 10.89 -2.53 -3.57
C LEU A 105 10.16 -1.19 -3.79
N PHE A 106 8.98 -1.03 -3.19
CA PHE A 106 8.25 0.24 -3.25
C PHE A 106 9.03 1.39 -2.62
N LEU A 107 9.65 1.17 -1.48
CA LEU A 107 10.45 2.20 -0.80
C LEU A 107 11.65 2.62 -1.66
N GLU A 108 12.38 1.66 -2.23
CA GLU A 108 13.51 1.94 -3.11
C GLU A 108 13.08 2.75 -4.34
N HIS A 109 11.94 2.41 -4.93
CA HIS A 109 11.40 3.16 -6.06
C HIS A 109 10.93 4.56 -5.67
N ALA A 110 10.21 4.69 -4.55
CA ALA A 110 9.71 5.96 -4.06
C ALA A 110 10.84 6.93 -3.68
N GLN A 111 11.95 6.43 -3.11
CA GLN A 111 13.13 7.23 -2.77
C GLN A 111 13.82 7.87 -3.97
N LYS A 112 13.60 7.37 -5.19
CA LYS A 112 14.12 7.96 -6.43
C LYS A 112 13.30 9.18 -6.88
N LEU A 113 12.13 9.40 -6.29
CA LEU A 113 11.28 10.54 -6.63
C LEU A 113 11.78 11.81 -5.93
N PRO A 114 11.96 12.93 -6.64
CA PRO A 114 12.57 14.14 -6.09
C PRO A 114 11.73 14.81 -4.99
N ASN A 115 10.44 14.51 -4.94
CA ASN A 115 9.46 15.09 -4.01
C ASN A 115 9.01 14.11 -2.91
N PHE A 116 9.64 12.94 -2.80
CA PHE A 116 9.33 11.95 -1.77
C PHE A 116 10.26 12.09 -0.56
N GLY A 117 9.68 12.04 0.64
CA GLY A 117 10.44 11.92 1.87
C GLY A 117 9.73 11.00 2.85
N ILE A 118 10.51 10.24 3.62
CA ILE A 118 9.99 9.37 4.68
C ILE A 118 10.55 9.80 6.03
N LYS A 119 9.67 9.83 7.04
CA LYS A 119 10.05 10.07 8.44
C LYS A 119 9.65 8.87 9.28
N TRP A 120 10.64 8.07 9.62
CA TRP A 120 10.51 6.97 10.56
C TRP A 120 10.35 7.50 11.98
N ASN A 121 9.74 6.72 12.86
CA ASN A 121 9.60 7.05 14.29
C ASN A 121 8.83 8.34 14.58
N HIS A 122 7.81 8.65 13.76
CA HIS A 122 6.91 9.78 13.98
C HIS A 122 5.51 9.23 14.22
N ARG A 123 5.13 9.11 15.50
CA ARG A 123 3.85 8.52 15.91
C ARG A 123 2.78 9.59 15.85
N PHE A 124 1.70 9.33 15.11
CA PHE A 124 0.53 10.23 15.08
C PHE A 124 -0.06 10.43 16.48
N THR A 125 -0.39 11.67 16.82
CA THR A 125 -1.07 12.02 18.07
C THR A 125 -2.43 12.68 17.82
N SER A 126 -2.51 13.66 16.92
CA SER A 126 -3.75 14.34 16.58
C SER A 126 -3.73 14.96 15.19
N LEU A 127 -4.92 15.30 14.70
CA LEU A 127 -5.13 15.97 13.41
C LEU A 127 -6.03 17.17 13.63
N GLN A 128 -5.65 18.31 13.05
CA GLN A 128 -6.50 19.49 12.95
C GLN A 128 -6.59 19.89 11.47
N GLN A 129 -7.70 20.47 11.04
CA GLN A 129 -7.84 20.97 9.67
C GLN A 129 -8.65 22.25 9.65
N ASP A 130 -8.34 23.11 8.69
CA ASP A 130 -9.11 24.30 8.32
C ASP A 130 -9.56 24.20 6.85
N SER A 131 -10.09 25.28 6.29
CA SER A 131 -10.59 25.33 4.91
C SER A 131 -9.52 25.01 3.87
N ASP A 132 -8.23 25.17 4.21
CA ASP A 132 -7.16 25.20 3.23
C ASP A 132 -6.19 24.01 3.40
N LYS A 133 -5.96 23.59 4.65
CA LYS A 133 -4.92 22.62 5.00
C LYS A 133 -5.27 21.79 6.24
N ALA A 134 -4.60 20.65 6.35
CA ALA A 134 -4.55 19.82 7.54
C ALA A 134 -3.18 19.92 8.21
N THR A 135 -3.18 19.93 9.54
CA THR A 135 -2.01 19.91 10.43
C THR A 135 -2.01 18.60 11.21
N VAL A 136 -1.00 17.78 10.95
CA VAL A 136 -0.75 16.50 11.63
C VAL A 136 0.21 16.75 12.79
N HIS A 137 -0.21 16.41 13.99
CA HIS A 137 0.67 16.37 15.16
C HIS A 137 1.22 14.95 15.33
N VAL A 138 2.51 14.89 15.64
CA VAL A 138 3.21 13.63 15.91
C VAL A 138 4.14 13.78 17.10
N ASP A 139 4.46 12.66 17.73
CA ASP A 139 5.49 12.55 18.73
C ASP A 139 6.68 11.73 18.20
N ASN A 140 7.89 12.13 18.55
CA ASN A 140 9.13 11.43 18.23
C ASN A 140 10.15 11.53 19.38
N THR A 141 11.35 11.01 19.19
CA THR A 141 12.40 11.02 20.24
C THR A 141 12.87 12.42 20.66
N GLU A 142 12.55 13.45 19.88
CA GLU A 142 12.85 14.86 20.16
C GLU A 142 11.63 15.62 20.71
N GLY A 143 10.50 14.94 20.91
CA GLY A 143 9.23 15.51 21.37
C GLY A 143 8.23 15.78 20.23
N GLU A 144 7.24 16.63 20.53
CA GLU A 144 6.13 16.90 19.62
C GLU A 144 6.58 17.70 18.39
N LYS A 145 6.11 17.29 17.22
CA LYS A 145 6.29 18.00 15.94
C LYS A 145 4.95 18.13 15.23
N ALA A 146 4.80 19.17 14.42
CA ALA A 146 3.62 19.38 13.58
C ALA A 146 4.00 19.49 12.10
N PHE A 147 3.21 18.86 11.23
CA PHE A 147 3.36 18.92 9.78
C PHE A 147 2.08 19.42 9.13
N ARG A 148 2.19 20.44 8.27
CA ARG A 148 1.04 21.03 7.59
C ARG A 148 1.06 20.76 6.09
N ALA A 149 -0.05 20.27 5.55
CA ALA A 149 -0.20 19.91 4.14
C ALA A 149 -1.62 20.21 3.62
N LYS A 150 -1.79 20.29 2.30
CA LYS A 150 -3.13 20.46 1.69
C LYS A 150 -4.01 19.24 1.89
N TYR A 151 -3.39 18.06 1.87
CA TYR A 151 -4.07 16.78 2.03
C TYR A 151 -3.24 15.86 2.90
N VAL A 152 -3.92 15.00 3.66
CA VAL A 152 -3.33 13.92 4.45
C VAL A 152 -3.96 12.61 4.01
N ILE A 153 -3.14 11.63 3.67
CA ILE A 153 -3.57 10.29 3.31
C ILE A 153 -3.13 9.35 4.43
N ALA A 154 -4.09 8.71 5.10
CA ALA A 154 -3.83 7.78 6.19
C ALA A 154 -3.62 6.36 5.64
N CYS A 155 -2.41 5.84 5.78
CA CYS A 155 -2.03 4.46 5.42
C CYS A 155 -1.57 3.67 6.66
N ASP A 156 -2.21 3.90 7.82
CA ASP A 156 -1.82 3.40 9.15
C ASP A 156 -2.54 2.10 9.59
N GLY A 157 -3.12 1.37 8.64
CA GLY A 157 -3.63 0.02 8.84
C GLY A 157 -5.03 -0.08 9.47
N ALA A 158 -5.44 -1.31 9.82
CA ALA A 158 -6.81 -1.61 10.26
C ALA A 158 -7.23 -0.85 11.54
N SER A 159 -6.30 -0.66 12.47
CA SER A 159 -6.49 0.07 13.73
C SER A 159 -6.17 1.57 13.63
N SER A 160 -6.31 2.14 12.41
CA SER A 160 -6.00 3.53 12.06
C SER A 160 -6.35 4.53 13.17
N ALA A 161 -5.32 5.20 13.69
CA ALA A 161 -5.45 6.24 14.70
C ALA A 161 -6.01 7.52 14.06
N VAL A 162 -5.67 7.78 12.80
CA VAL A 162 -6.19 8.93 12.07
C VAL A 162 -7.71 8.80 11.89
N ARG A 163 -8.21 7.63 11.46
CA ARG A 163 -9.65 7.36 11.32
C ARG A 163 -10.39 7.60 12.64
N GLN A 164 -9.84 7.08 13.74
CA GLN A 164 -10.40 7.26 15.08
C GLN A 164 -10.43 8.74 15.50
N SER A 165 -9.37 9.51 15.24
CA SER A 165 -9.31 10.94 15.58
C SER A 165 -10.34 11.80 14.85
N LEU A 166 -10.79 11.35 13.67
CA LEU A 166 -11.84 11.98 12.88
C LEU A 166 -13.24 11.44 13.21
N SER A 167 -13.35 10.55 14.20
CA SER A 167 -14.61 9.88 14.58
C SER A 167 -15.34 9.23 13.40
N ILE A 168 -14.59 8.73 12.42
CA ILE A 168 -15.15 8.02 11.27
C ILE A 168 -15.51 6.59 11.72
N PRO A 169 -16.79 6.17 11.61
CA PRO A 169 -17.21 4.85 12.02
C PRO A 169 -16.55 3.76 11.16
N PHE A 170 -16.36 2.59 11.75
CA PHE A 170 -15.83 1.42 11.07
C PHE A 170 -16.72 0.22 11.40
N ASP A 171 -17.79 0.09 10.64
CA ASP A 171 -18.80 -0.93 10.86
C ASP A 171 -18.29 -2.32 10.45
N GLY A 172 -18.65 -3.31 11.26
CA GLY A 172 -18.28 -4.70 11.04
C GLY A 172 -18.22 -5.47 12.35
N THR A 173 -17.90 -6.75 12.26
CA THR A 173 -17.73 -7.62 13.41
C THR A 173 -16.26 -8.02 13.53
N THR A 174 -15.67 -7.78 14.70
CA THR A 174 -14.37 -8.34 15.06
C THR A 174 -14.58 -9.71 15.68
N TRP A 175 -13.75 -10.68 15.29
CA TRP A 175 -13.79 -11.99 15.93
C TRP A 175 -13.24 -11.90 17.35
N THR A 176 -13.98 -12.42 18.33
CA THR A 176 -13.67 -12.21 19.76
C THR A 176 -12.69 -13.23 20.33
N ASN A 177 -12.42 -14.33 19.61
CA ASN A 177 -11.61 -15.44 20.10
C ASN A 177 -10.55 -15.85 19.05
N PHE A 178 -9.28 -15.82 19.45
CA PHE A 178 -8.14 -16.48 18.80
C PHE A 178 -7.57 -17.53 19.73
#